data_AF-A0AAN7J2K4-F1
#
_entry.id   AF-A0AAN7J2K4-F1
#
_cell.length_a   1.000
_cell.length_b   1.000
_cell.length_c   1.000
_cell.angle_alpha   90.00
_cell.angle_beta   90.00
_cell.angle_gamma   90.00
#
_symmetry.space_group_name_H-M   'P 1'
#
loop_
_entity.id
_entity.type
_entity.pdbx_description
1 polymer ?
#
loop_
_entity_poly.entity_id
_entity_poly.type
_entity_poly.pdbx_seq_one_letter_code
_entity_poly.pdbx_strand_id
1 'polypeptide(L)'
;MSESRNASEISEAETIRLGVDLVSAARRNIGFLRAVAESQWLHEKATVVEAIRRYDELWMPLISDLTVVGSTTPMVLPPLDVEWVWFCHTLNPVSYQQYCESRFSKLIGKPAIFDEENEEYALLRCKNIWTHKYPSEPFENETDSEMPIPVVTNEEILVEVTKHRFLYSKISEAYRSEIVYLIAARQRYKGFLYMVQSFCDECVRLVPASDILLMWLTHQSYPTAYAEDLKEMEGDMGKVVTVWESVKEKEMKETKILWERAFDQSYEKAGGEVVLDLDRVNLVKAPVYWEISDTDVNTKYKSMLPRFLLEVCVFVRVNSRMKATQQTSEFLRLGMLRCHRELKLEKSVSNFQYDSWQKAWHLYCEFGSKGIKLELRHRGGYCFKGSSLQETVTFHWNDLLRISSLTLERGVAQELRIHASITPPVQAPYLLKCVPDRVTDDSGVMISDVILRMNRYRPQEGRWLSRTVLDHAGRECFVIKIRVGEGFWRRGDEAPSAVKWEDRIIEIREGSWSYVADSIGKAPVQRKWLERQHQKNH
;
A
#
# COMPACT_ATOMS: atom_id res chain seq x y z
N MET A 1 -9.45 23.56 29.78
CA MET A 1 -8.50 22.80 30.63
C MET A 1 -8.05 21.46 30.02
N SER A 2 -8.72 20.92 28.99
CA SER A 2 -8.26 19.71 28.26
C SER A 2 -7.30 20.02 27.10
N GLU A 3 -7.51 21.11 26.35
CA GLU A 3 -6.66 21.46 25.20
C GLU A 3 -5.18 21.69 25.56
N SER A 4 -4.90 22.24 26.75
CA SER A 4 -3.53 22.49 27.22
C SER A 4 -2.79 21.23 27.66
N ARG A 5 -3.49 20.15 28.04
CA ARG A 5 -2.87 18.86 28.36
C ARG A 5 -2.61 18.05 27.08
N ASN A 6 -3.56 18.05 26.13
CA ASN A 6 -3.42 17.33 24.86
C ASN A 6 -2.25 17.86 24.00
N ALA A 7 -2.05 19.18 23.96
CA ALA A 7 -0.89 19.76 23.26
C ALA A 7 0.44 19.41 23.96
N SER A 8 0.44 19.23 25.29
CA SER A 8 1.61 18.81 26.07
C SER A 8 2.01 17.37 25.73
N GLU A 9 1.05 16.43 25.73
CA GLU A 9 1.32 15.01 25.49
C GLU A 9 1.73 14.73 24.03
N ILE A 10 1.14 15.43 23.05
CA ILE A 10 1.59 15.40 21.65
C ILE A 10 3.01 15.99 21.52
N SER A 11 3.29 17.08 22.24
CA SER A 11 4.63 17.69 22.28
C SER A 11 5.66 16.77 22.94
N GLU A 12 5.28 15.97 23.93
CA GLU A 12 6.15 15.03 24.63
C GLU A 12 6.45 13.79 23.78
N ALA A 13 5.47 13.24 23.06
CA ALA A 13 5.73 12.19 22.07
C ALA A 13 6.70 12.66 20.97
N GLU A 14 6.66 13.94 20.59
CA GLU A 14 7.62 14.53 19.67
C GLU A 14 9.03 14.67 20.26
N THR A 15 9.21 14.62 21.58
CA THR A 15 10.54 14.66 22.20
C THR A 15 11.32 13.36 22.11
N ILE A 16 10.67 12.22 21.85
CA ILE A 16 11.35 10.93 21.68
C ILE A 16 12.36 11.03 20.54
N ARG A 17 13.64 10.88 20.89
CA ARG A 17 14.73 10.89 19.92
C ARG A 17 14.99 9.47 19.48
N LEU A 18 15.22 9.32 18.19
CA LEU A 18 15.57 8.04 17.57
C LEU A 18 16.95 8.20 16.95
N GLY A 19 17.87 7.30 17.26
CA GLY A 19 19.24 7.28 16.77
C GLY A 19 19.38 6.91 15.29
N VAL A 20 18.29 6.55 14.63
CA VAL A 20 18.24 6.17 13.21
C VAL A 20 17.13 6.93 12.47
N ASP A 21 17.39 7.33 11.22
CA ASP A 21 16.34 7.84 10.34
C ASP A 21 15.42 6.71 9.88
N LEU A 22 14.39 6.45 10.69
CA LEU A 22 13.42 5.38 10.41
C LEU A 22 12.69 5.55 9.08
N VAL A 23 12.55 6.75 8.53
CA VAL A 23 11.86 6.94 7.23
C VAL A 23 12.71 6.32 6.13
N SER A 24 13.98 6.71 6.06
CA SER A 24 14.92 6.20 5.07
C SER A 24 15.21 4.71 5.29
N ALA A 25 15.42 4.31 6.54
CA ALA A 25 15.64 2.91 6.92
C ALA A 25 14.44 2.00 6.57
N ALA A 26 13.21 2.42 6.84
CA ALA A 26 12.03 1.63 6.52
C ALA A 26 11.84 1.47 5.01
N ARG A 27 12.09 2.55 4.24
CA ARG A 27 12.04 2.48 2.78
C ARG A 27 13.06 1.47 2.23
N ARG A 28 14.31 1.51 2.72
CA ARG A 28 15.34 0.52 2.35
C ARG A 28 14.89 -0.89 2.74
N ASN A 29 14.45 -1.09 3.97
CA ASN A 29 14.03 -2.40 4.47
C ASN A 29 12.86 -2.98 3.65
N ILE A 30 11.91 -2.18 3.20
CA ILE A 30 10.83 -2.64 2.32
C ILE A 30 11.40 -3.13 0.98
N GLY A 31 12.34 -2.39 0.38
CA GLY A 31 13.01 -2.79 -0.86
C GLY A 31 13.83 -4.08 -0.69
N PHE A 32 14.58 -4.17 0.41
CA PHE A 32 15.33 -5.37 0.79
C PHE A 32 14.41 -6.59 0.97
N LEU A 33 13.33 -6.45 1.74
CA LEU A 33 12.38 -7.53 1.98
C LEU A 33 11.66 -7.98 0.69
N ARG A 34 11.43 -7.06 -0.25
CA ARG A 34 10.94 -7.39 -1.60
C ARG A 34 11.96 -8.24 -2.36
N ALA A 35 13.22 -7.81 -2.40
CA ALA A 35 14.29 -8.53 -3.10
C ALA A 35 14.46 -9.96 -2.53
N VAL A 36 14.38 -10.11 -1.20
CA VAL A 36 14.38 -11.43 -0.54
C VAL A 36 13.19 -12.28 -0.98
N ALA A 37 11.98 -11.71 -0.99
CA ALA A 37 10.76 -12.44 -1.35
C ALA A 37 10.71 -12.86 -2.83
N GLU A 38 11.32 -12.07 -3.73
CA GLU A 38 11.43 -12.37 -5.16
C GLU A 38 12.53 -13.41 -5.45
N SER A 39 13.53 -13.50 -4.58
CA SER A 39 14.65 -14.43 -4.64
C SER A 39 14.29 -15.79 -4.06
N GLN A 40 13.51 -16.60 -4.80
CA GLN A 40 13.00 -17.89 -4.32
C GLN A 40 14.10 -18.85 -3.80
N TRP A 41 15.31 -18.77 -4.36
CA TRP A 41 16.47 -19.56 -3.98
C TRP A 41 16.91 -19.35 -2.53
N LEU A 42 16.69 -18.16 -1.94
CA LEU A 42 16.97 -17.85 -0.52
C LEU A 42 16.12 -18.65 0.46
N HIS A 43 15.04 -19.24 -0.03
CA HIS A 43 14.07 -19.96 0.78
C HIS A 43 14.18 -21.49 0.65
N GLU A 44 15.12 -21.95 -0.17
CA GLU A 44 15.47 -23.36 -0.27
C GLU A 44 16.25 -23.80 0.95
N LYS A 45 15.99 -25.03 1.43
CA LYS A 45 16.58 -25.52 2.67
C LYS A 45 18.11 -25.50 2.64
N ALA A 46 18.72 -25.93 1.53
CA ALA A 46 20.17 -25.95 1.40
C ALA A 46 20.78 -24.55 1.51
N THR A 47 20.23 -23.58 0.77
CA THR A 47 20.64 -22.18 0.81
C THR A 47 20.49 -21.57 2.19
N VAL A 48 19.37 -21.79 2.87
CA VAL A 48 19.15 -21.25 4.23
C VAL A 48 20.21 -21.76 5.20
N VAL A 49 20.53 -23.06 5.15
CA VAL A 49 21.54 -23.65 6.03
C VAL A 49 22.93 -23.07 5.74
N GLU A 50 23.29 -22.94 4.47
CA GLU A 50 24.56 -22.34 4.08
C GLU A 50 24.64 -20.85 4.45
N ALA A 51 23.57 -20.09 4.25
CA ALA A 51 23.49 -18.68 4.65
C ALA A 51 23.69 -18.50 6.16
N ILE A 52 23.12 -19.41 6.98
CA ILE A 52 23.32 -19.41 8.44
C ILE A 52 24.78 -19.69 8.78
N ARG A 53 25.42 -20.68 8.14
CA ARG A 53 26.84 -20.96 8.33
C ARG A 53 27.71 -19.77 7.96
N ARG A 54 27.48 -19.17 6.78
CA ARG A 54 28.21 -17.98 6.30
C ARG A 54 28.01 -16.78 7.22
N TYR A 55 26.79 -16.58 7.72
CA TYR A 55 26.49 -15.56 8.72
C TYR A 55 27.28 -15.80 10.02
N ASP A 56 27.16 -17.01 10.57
CA ASP A 56 27.69 -17.34 11.89
C ASP A 56 29.22 -17.46 11.91
N GLU A 57 29.81 -18.16 10.94
CA GLU A 57 31.24 -18.50 10.94
C GLU A 57 32.12 -17.47 10.22
N LEU A 58 31.58 -16.76 9.23
CA LEU A 58 32.37 -15.86 8.38
C LEU A 58 32.03 -14.40 8.65
N TRP A 59 30.76 -14.03 8.46
CA TRP A 59 30.31 -12.64 8.54
C TRP A 59 30.44 -12.06 9.94
N MET A 60 29.88 -12.72 10.95
CA MET A 60 29.86 -12.16 12.31
C MET A 60 31.27 -11.95 12.89
N PRO A 61 32.23 -12.88 12.75
CA PRO A 61 33.63 -12.60 13.10
C PRO A 61 34.24 -11.48 12.27
N LEU A 62 34.00 -11.43 10.95
CA LEU A 62 34.51 -10.37 10.09
C LEU A 62 34.04 -8.98 10.51
N ILE A 63 32.73 -8.79 10.67
CA ILE A 63 32.18 -7.48 11.03
C ILE A 63 32.57 -7.11 12.46
N SER A 64 32.71 -8.09 13.38
CA SER A 64 33.24 -7.87 14.71
C SER A 64 34.67 -7.32 14.66
N ASP A 65 35.57 -7.93 13.89
CA ASP A 65 36.96 -7.47 13.74
C ASP A 65 37.04 -6.03 13.20
N LEU A 66 36.15 -5.69 12.25
CA LEU A 66 36.06 -4.35 11.68
C LEU A 66 35.43 -3.33 12.62
N THR A 67 34.62 -3.77 13.59
CA THR A 67 33.91 -2.90 14.52
C THR A 67 34.82 -2.47 15.68
N VAL A 68 35.22 -1.21 15.67
CA VAL A 68 35.97 -0.60 16.79
C VAL A 68 34.98 -0.02 17.81
N VAL A 69 35.13 -0.38 19.07
CA VAL A 69 34.25 0.08 20.17
C VAL A 69 34.32 1.61 20.27
N GLY A 70 33.16 2.26 20.32
CA GLY A 70 33.05 3.72 20.40
C GLY A 70 33.25 4.46 19.05
N SER A 71 33.36 3.73 17.94
CA SER A 71 33.44 4.31 16.59
C SER A 71 32.14 4.11 15.79
N THR A 72 32.04 4.78 14.65
CA THR A 72 30.94 4.57 13.70
C THR A 72 30.97 3.15 13.14
N THR A 73 29.78 2.59 12.88
CA THR A 73 29.64 1.26 12.29
C THR A 73 30.39 1.17 10.95
N PRO A 74 31.09 0.04 10.68
CA PRO A 74 31.82 -0.11 9.42
C PRO A 74 30.90 -0.03 8.21
N MET A 75 31.26 0.82 7.23
CA MET A 75 30.51 0.98 5.97
C MET A 75 30.80 -0.20 5.03
N VAL A 76 30.24 -1.36 5.35
CA VAL A 76 30.30 -2.61 4.59
C VAL A 76 28.94 -3.29 4.63
N LEU A 77 28.50 -3.84 3.49
CA LEU A 77 27.24 -4.57 3.37
C LEU A 77 27.50 -6.02 2.99
N PRO A 78 26.94 -6.99 3.72
CA PRO A 78 27.14 -8.41 3.40
C PRO A 78 26.44 -8.82 2.10
N PRO A 79 26.75 -10.02 1.58
CA PRO A 79 25.94 -10.70 0.57
C PRO A 79 24.47 -10.83 0.98
N LEU A 80 23.56 -10.91 0.01
CA LEU A 80 22.11 -10.87 0.24
C LEU A 80 21.59 -11.95 1.20
N ASP A 81 22.12 -13.17 1.10
CA ASP A 81 21.76 -14.30 1.96
C ASP A 81 22.18 -14.08 3.41
N VAL A 82 23.40 -13.57 3.62
CA VAL A 82 23.94 -13.21 4.93
C VAL A 82 23.20 -12.01 5.51
N GLU A 83 22.86 -10.99 4.70
CA GLU A 83 22.05 -9.84 5.13
C GLU A 83 20.67 -10.31 5.61
N TRP A 84 20.05 -11.26 4.92
CA TRP A 84 18.77 -11.85 5.31
C TRP A 84 18.83 -12.52 6.67
N VAL A 85 19.84 -13.37 6.91
CA VAL A 85 20.04 -14.02 8.22
C VAL A 85 20.27 -12.97 9.31
N TRP A 86 21.12 -11.97 9.03
CA TRP A 86 21.40 -10.89 9.99
C TRP A 86 20.15 -10.07 10.31
N PHE A 87 19.34 -9.76 9.31
CA PHE A 87 18.06 -9.07 9.49
C PHE A 87 17.13 -9.87 10.41
N CYS A 88 16.91 -11.16 10.14
CA CYS A 88 16.04 -12.01 10.94
C CYS A 88 16.51 -12.08 12.40
N HIS A 89 17.80 -12.30 12.62
CA HIS A 89 18.37 -12.41 13.96
C HIS A 89 18.17 -11.11 14.76
N THR A 90 18.34 -9.93 14.13
CA THR A 90 18.12 -8.64 14.80
C THR A 90 16.66 -8.37 15.21
N LEU A 91 15.68 -9.10 14.65
CA LEU A 91 14.27 -8.99 15.06
C LEU A 91 13.96 -9.70 16.39
N ASN A 92 14.94 -10.39 16.97
CA ASN A 92 14.94 -10.85 18.35
C ASN A 92 16.08 -10.15 19.12
N PRO A 93 15.87 -8.91 19.62
CA PRO A 93 16.94 -8.11 20.22
C PRO A 93 17.63 -8.79 21.41
N VAL A 94 16.88 -9.54 22.22
CA VAL A 94 17.40 -10.26 23.40
C VAL A 94 18.35 -11.37 22.96
N SER A 95 17.92 -12.24 22.05
CA SER A 95 18.76 -13.33 21.52
C SER A 95 19.99 -12.78 20.78
N TYR A 96 19.80 -11.74 19.95
CA TYR A 96 20.89 -11.11 19.21
C TYR A 96 21.95 -10.48 20.13
N GLN A 97 21.52 -9.79 21.18
CA GLN A 97 22.44 -9.21 22.16
C GLN A 97 23.23 -10.29 22.89
N GLN A 98 22.56 -11.35 23.38
CA GLN A 98 23.22 -12.47 24.05
C GLN A 98 24.23 -13.18 23.14
N TYR A 99 23.88 -13.37 21.86
CA TYR A 99 24.76 -13.91 20.84
C TYR A 99 26.02 -13.04 20.66
N CYS A 100 25.84 -11.73 20.52
CA CYS A 100 26.94 -10.79 20.33
C CYS A 100 27.85 -10.68 21.56
N GLU A 101 27.26 -10.60 22.75
CA GLU A 101 27.98 -10.51 24.03
C GLU A 101 28.77 -11.77 24.33
N SER A 102 28.16 -12.96 24.17
CA SER A 102 28.83 -14.23 24.45
C SER A 102 30.00 -14.51 23.51
N ARG A 103 29.89 -14.13 22.23
CA ARG A 103 30.89 -14.46 21.22
C ARG A 103 31.93 -13.36 20.98
N PHE A 104 31.55 -12.10 21.14
CA PHE A 104 32.38 -10.96 20.78
C PHE A 104 32.53 -9.92 21.89
N SER A 105 31.85 -10.10 23.03
CA SER A 105 31.85 -9.18 24.17
C SER A 105 31.46 -7.74 23.83
N LYS A 106 30.69 -7.55 22.74
CA LYS A 106 30.17 -6.26 22.30
C LYS A 106 28.94 -6.45 21.41
N LEU A 107 28.03 -5.49 21.43
CA LEU A 107 26.90 -5.45 20.51
C LEU A 107 27.35 -4.96 19.13
N ILE A 108 27.08 -5.75 18.08
CA ILE A 108 27.47 -5.44 16.71
C ILE A 108 26.31 -4.70 16.03
N GLY A 109 26.58 -3.48 15.53
CA GLY A 109 25.61 -2.63 14.85
C GLY A 109 25.62 -2.76 13.33
N LYS A 110 24.55 -2.29 12.68
CA LYS A 110 24.48 -2.12 11.22
C LYS A 110 24.80 -0.69 10.81
N PRO A 111 25.47 -0.48 9.66
CA PRO A 111 25.68 0.86 9.13
C PRO A 111 24.36 1.45 8.62
N ALA A 112 24.14 2.74 8.91
CA ALA A 112 22.99 3.50 8.43
C ALA A 112 23.26 4.02 7.01
N ILE A 113 23.10 3.13 6.02
CA ILE A 113 23.33 3.40 4.59
C ILE A 113 21.97 3.46 3.91
N PHE A 114 21.62 4.62 3.34
CA PHE A 114 20.27 4.85 2.79
C PHE A 114 20.25 5.36 1.35
N ASP A 115 21.39 5.82 0.84
CA ASP A 115 21.55 6.21 -0.56
C ASP A 115 22.24 5.09 -1.35
N GLU A 116 21.89 5.03 -2.63
CA GLU A 116 22.30 3.98 -3.56
C GLU A 116 23.82 3.98 -3.80
N GLU A 117 24.46 5.15 -3.83
CA GLU A 117 25.91 5.27 -4.05
C GLU A 117 26.71 4.68 -2.87
N ASN A 118 26.34 5.01 -1.64
CA ASN A 118 26.98 4.44 -0.45
C ASN A 118 26.66 2.94 -0.28
N GLU A 119 25.50 2.49 -0.75
CA GLU A 119 25.13 1.07 -0.77
C GLU A 119 26.02 0.27 -1.73
N GLU A 120 26.17 0.74 -2.97
CA GLU A 120 27.06 0.12 -3.97
C GLU A 120 28.52 0.13 -3.48
N TYR A 121 28.98 1.26 -2.93
CA TYR A 121 30.32 1.37 -2.35
C TYR A 121 30.54 0.38 -1.20
N ALA A 122 29.60 0.28 -0.25
CA ALA A 122 29.72 -0.61 0.89
C ALA A 122 29.68 -2.09 0.50
N LEU A 123 28.87 -2.45 -0.51
CA LEU A 123 28.82 -3.80 -1.07
C LEU A 123 30.15 -4.15 -1.76
N LEU A 124 30.66 -3.27 -2.63
CA LEU A 124 31.94 -3.48 -3.33
C LEU A 124 33.11 -3.56 -2.34
N ARG A 125 33.12 -2.71 -1.32
CA ARG A 125 34.11 -2.76 -0.24
C ARG A 125 34.04 -4.08 0.51
N CYS A 126 32.85 -4.55 0.87
CA CYS A 126 32.67 -5.85 1.51
C CYS A 126 33.18 -6.98 0.63
N LYS A 127 32.81 -6.98 -0.67
CA LYS A 127 33.27 -7.98 -1.64
C LYS A 127 34.79 -8.06 -1.71
N ASN A 128 35.47 -6.93 -1.77
CA ASN A 128 36.93 -6.89 -1.73
C ASN A 128 37.49 -7.51 -0.44
N ILE A 129 36.97 -7.15 0.73
CA ILE A 129 37.44 -7.70 2.00
C ILE A 129 37.17 -9.21 2.08
N TRP A 130 35.99 -9.65 1.64
CA TRP A 130 35.56 -11.04 1.62
C TRP A 130 36.49 -11.89 0.75
N THR A 131 36.76 -11.49 -0.49
CA THR A 131 37.63 -12.24 -1.40
C THR A 131 39.07 -12.36 -0.88
N HIS A 132 39.56 -11.37 -0.14
CA HIS A 132 40.90 -11.44 0.47
C HIS A 132 40.92 -12.32 1.72
N LYS A 133 39.90 -12.24 2.59
CA LYS A 133 39.85 -12.98 3.87
C LYS A 133 39.42 -14.44 3.68
N TYR A 134 38.56 -14.70 2.71
CA TYR A 134 37.98 -16.01 2.42
C TYR A 134 38.10 -16.36 0.92
N PRO A 135 39.32 -16.64 0.40
CA PRO A 135 39.51 -16.89 -1.03
C PRO A 135 38.76 -18.12 -1.58
N SER A 136 38.42 -19.06 -0.72
CA SER A 136 37.68 -20.29 -1.07
C SER A 136 36.15 -20.13 -0.99
N GLU A 137 35.66 -19.00 -0.48
CA GLU A 137 34.24 -18.77 -0.24
C GLU A 137 33.71 -17.76 -1.27
N PRO A 138 32.75 -18.14 -2.13
CA PRO A 138 32.18 -17.20 -3.09
C PRO A 138 31.44 -16.08 -2.37
N PHE A 139 31.42 -14.88 -2.97
CA PHE A 139 30.68 -13.77 -2.39
C PHE A 139 29.17 -13.96 -2.54
N GLU A 140 28.70 -14.43 -3.71
CA GLU A 140 27.28 -14.77 -3.90
C GLU A 140 27.02 -16.22 -3.54
N ASN A 141 25.84 -16.51 -2.98
CA ASN A 141 25.44 -17.85 -2.53
C ASN A 141 24.54 -18.59 -3.53
N GLU A 142 24.58 -18.22 -4.82
CA GLU A 142 23.83 -18.91 -5.87
C GLU A 142 24.50 -20.28 -6.13
N THR A 143 24.21 -21.26 -5.30
CA THR A 143 24.81 -22.60 -5.35
C THR A 143 24.33 -23.45 -6.52
N ASP A 144 25.26 -24.19 -7.13
CA ASP A 144 24.97 -25.39 -7.91
C ASP A 144 24.48 -26.53 -6.99
N SER A 145 23.41 -27.20 -7.42
CA SER A 145 22.59 -28.19 -6.70
C SER A 145 23.32 -29.44 -6.16
N GLU A 146 24.64 -29.57 -6.33
CA GLU A 146 25.39 -30.81 -6.13
C GLU A 146 26.20 -30.90 -4.81
N MET A 147 26.22 -29.86 -3.97
CA MET A 147 26.99 -29.87 -2.72
C MET A 147 26.24 -30.53 -1.54
N PRO A 148 26.92 -31.26 -0.64
CA PRO A 148 26.30 -31.84 0.55
C PRO A 148 25.72 -30.75 1.46
N ILE A 149 24.46 -30.92 1.89
CA ILE A 149 23.79 -29.99 2.80
C ILE A 149 24.59 -29.94 4.12
N PRO A 150 25.13 -28.78 4.54
CA PRO A 150 25.80 -28.65 5.82
C PRO A 150 24.86 -29.00 6.98
N VAL A 151 25.41 -29.41 8.13
CA VAL A 151 24.61 -29.57 9.35
C VAL A 151 24.32 -28.18 9.93
N VAL A 152 23.07 -27.93 10.35
CA VAL A 152 22.71 -26.68 11.03
C VAL A 152 23.48 -26.58 12.34
N THR A 153 24.35 -25.58 12.46
CA THR A 153 25.15 -25.36 13.67
C THR A 153 24.45 -24.46 14.69
N ASN A 154 23.49 -23.63 14.26
CA ASN A 154 22.76 -22.70 15.13
C ASN A 154 21.23 -22.81 14.92
N GLU A 155 20.57 -23.60 15.78
CA GLU A 155 19.13 -23.85 15.70
C GLU A 155 18.29 -22.61 16.03
N GLU A 156 18.76 -21.71 16.90
CA GLU A 156 18.03 -20.49 17.27
C GLU A 156 17.90 -19.53 16.08
N ILE A 157 19.01 -19.32 15.35
CA ILE A 157 19.00 -18.50 14.12
C ILE A 157 18.10 -19.13 13.07
N LEU A 158 18.13 -20.47 12.91
CA LEU A 158 17.26 -21.16 11.97
C LEU A 158 15.78 -20.94 12.29
N VAL A 159 15.40 -20.93 13.58
CA VAL A 159 14.03 -20.63 14.00
C VAL A 159 13.64 -19.22 13.57
N GLU A 160 14.47 -18.20 13.80
CA GLU A 160 14.16 -16.82 13.40
C GLU A 160 14.06 -16.67 11.87
N VAL A 161 15.01 -17.23 11.11
CA VAL A 161 14.99 -17.17 9.63
C VAL A 161 13.74 -17.86 9.06
N THR A 162 13.36 -19.01 9.63
CA THR A 162 12.16 -19.75 9.20
C THR A 162 10.89 -18.99 9.52
N LYS A 163 10.82 -18.42 10.73
CA LYS A 163 9.68 -17.61 11.22
C LYS A 163 9.46 -16.38 10.34
N HIS A 164 10.55 -15.71 9.94
CA HIS A 164 10.47 -14.46 9.19
C HIS A 164 10.36 -14.63 7.66
N ARG A 165 10.40 -15.85 7.12
CA ARG A 165 10.29 -16.15 5.68
C ARG A 165 9.16 -15.41 4.95
N PHE A 166 8.00 -15.25 5.60
CA PHE A 166 6.83 -14.62 4.99
C PHE A 166 6.61 -13.17 5.41
N LEU A 167 7.62 -12.52 6.01
CA LEU A 167 7.48 -11.16 6.56
C LEU A 167 7.05 -10.14 5.49
N TYR A 168 7.62 -10.22 4.28
CA TYR A 168 7.27 -9.29 3.20
C TYR A 168 5.78 -9.32 2.85
N SER A 169 5.15 -10.50 2.90
CA SER A 169 3.70 -10.61 2.63
C SER A 169 2.83 -9.78 3.58
N LYS A 170 3.34 -9.44 4.78
CA LYS A 170 2.65 -8.62 5.79
C LYS A 170 2.80 -7.11 5.56
N ILE A 171 3.72 -6.70 4.69
CA ILE A 171 4.06 -5.30 4.43
C ILE A 171 4.15 -5.00 2.92
N SER A 172 3.55 -5.84 2.09
CA SER A 172 3.70 -5.82 0.63
C SER A 172 2.95 -4.68 -0.06
N GLU A 173 2.07 -3.98 0.63
CA GLU A 173 1.23 -2.96 0.02
C GLU A 173 2.06 -1.75 -0.43
N ALA A 174 1.91 -1.37 -1.71
CA ALA A 174 2.77 -0.40 -2.39
C ALA A 174 2.86 0.96 -1.69
N TYR A 175 1.80 1.41 -1.01
CA TYR A 175 1.82 2.71 -0.34
C TYR A 175 2.78 2.77 0.85
N ARG A 176 3.25 1.62 1.36
CA ARG A 176 4.16 1.59 2.52
C ARG A 176 5.55 2.12 2.19
N SER A 177 5.99 2.09 0.93
CA SER A 177 7.28 2.66 0.51
C SER A 177 7.22 4.17 0.23
N GLU A 178 6.01 4.76 0.21
CA GLU A 178 5.83 6.18 -0.02
C GLU A 178 6.34 7.00 1.17
N ILE A 179 7.19 8.00 0.90
CA ILE A 179 7.84 8.82 1.94
C ILE A 179 6.80 9.44 2.89
N VAL A 180 5.70 9.94 2.33
CA VAL A 180 4.61 10.56 3.11
C VAL A 180 3.93 9.58 4.06
N TYR A 181 3.82 8.29 3.70
CA TYR A 181 3.31 7.26 4.60
C TYR A 181 4.31 7.00 5.73
N LEU A 182 5.59 6.85 5.39
CA LEU A 182 6.65 6.57 6.35
C LEU A 182 6.84 7.71 7.36
N ILE A 183 6.69 8.97 6.94
CA ILE A 183 6.68 10.13 7.85
C ILE A 183 5.54 10.00 8.87
N ALA A 184 4.32 9.67 8.42
CA ALA A 184 3.15 9.52 9.28
C ALA A 184 3.31 8.33 10.25
N ALA A 185 3.80 7.20 9.74
CA ALA A 185 4.04 5.99 10.51
C ALA A 185 5.11 6.22 11.59
N ARG A 186 6.20 6.95 11.29
CA ARG A 186 7.21 7.34 12.28
C ARG A 186 6.61 8.20 13.40
N GLN A 187 5.75 9.17 13.07
CA GLN A 187 5.08 9.99 14.08
C GLN A 187 4.24 9.14 15.04
N ARG A 188 3.50 8.17 14.50
CA ARG A 188 2.70 7.25 15.32
C ARG A 188 3.55 6.28 16.12
N TYR A 189 4.68 5.82 15.58
CA TYR A 189 5.63 5.00 16.32
C TYR A 189 6.20 5.74 17.54
N LYS A 190 6.55 7.03 17.38
CA LYS A 190 6.95 7.87 18.53
C LYS A 190 5.83 7.99 19.57
N GLY A 191 4.58 8.24 19.14
CA GLY A 191 3.42 8.22 20.04
C GLY A 191 3.23 6.88 20.74
N PHE A 192 3.50 5.77 20.04
CA PHE A 192 3.42 4.43 20.62
C PHE A 192 4.52 4.19 21.66
N LEU A 193 5.76 4.59 21.40
CA LEU A 193 6.85 4.51 22.39
C LEU A 193 6.54 5.35 23.64
N TYR A 194 5.98 6.55 23.47
CA TYR A 194 5.52 7.36 24.60
C TYR A 194 4.46 6.62 25.42
N MET A 195 3.52 5.94 24.76
CA MET A 195 2.49 5.16 25.42
C MET A 195 3.07 3.95 26.16
N VAL A 196 4.07 3.27 25.58
CA VAL A 196 4.83 2.22 26.28
C VAL A 196 5.46 2.81 27.53
N GLN A 197 6.24 3.88 27.42
CA GLN A 197 6.92 4.49 28.56
C GLN A 197 5.98 4.98 29.67
N SER A 198 4.83 5.56 29.29
CA SER A 198 3.96 6.26 30.23
C SER A 198 2.86 5.37 30.83
N PHE A 199 2.48 4.29 30.15
CA PHE A 199 1.28 3.51 30.48
C PHE A 199 1.49 2.00 30.47
N CYS A 200 2.74 1.51 30.42
CA CYS A 200 3.00 0.06 30.39
C CYS A 200 2.45 -0.69 31.60
N ASP A 201 2.36 -0.05 32.76
CA ASP A 201 1.84 -0.68 33.99
C ASP A 201 0.33 -0.85 33.99
N GLU A 202 -0.38 -0.10 33.14
CA GLU A 202 -1.83 -0.15 33.03
C GLU A 202 -2.32 -1.21 32.03
N CYS A 203 -1.42 -1.77 31.22
CA CYS A 203 -1.76 -2.73 30.18
C CYS A 203 -0.89 -3.99 30.26
N VAL A 204 -1.54 -5.15 30.16
CA VAL A 204 -0.81 -6.43 30.15
C VAL A 204 -0.10 -6.63 28.81
N ARG A 205 -0.71 -6.20 27.70
CA ARG A 205 -0.16 -6.36 26.34
C ARG A 205 -0.54 -5.20 25.44
N LEU A 206 0.45 -4.64 24.74
CA LEU A 206 0.24 -3.55 23.79
C LEU A 206 0.30 -4.08 22.36
N VAL A 207 -0.74 -3.76 21.57
CA VAL A 207 -0.88 -4.27 20.20
C VAL A 207 -0.51 -3.18 19.19
N PRO A 208 0.65 -3.24 18.53
CA PRO A 208 1.02 -2.23 17.52
C PRO A 208 0.11 -2.34 16.29
N ALA A 209 -0.32 -1.18 15.77
CA ALA A 209 -0.93 -1.11 14.43
C ALA A 209 0.13 -1.41 13.36
N SER A 210 -0.30 -1.80 12.17
CA SER A 210 0.61 -2.23 11.08
C SER A 210 1.67 -1.19 10.68
N ASP A 211 1.33 0.10 10.71
CA ASP A 211 2.25 1.21 10.43
C ASP A 211 3.30 1.39 11.54
N ILE A 212 2.88 1.26 12.80
CA ILE A 212 3.74 1.28 13.99
C ILE A 212 4.66 0.06 14.00
N LEU A 213 4.12 -1.13 13.67
CA LEU A 213 4.87 -2.38 13.61
C LEU A 213 5.97 -2.33 12.55
N LEU A 214 5.71 -1.76 11.37
CA LEU A 214 6.73 -1.54 10.34
C LEU A 214 7.90 -0.71 10.88
N MET A 215 7.60 0.38 11.58
CA MET A 215 8.63 1.25 12.16
C MET A 215 9.38 0.55 13.28
N TRP A 216 8.70 -0.24 14.10
CA TRP A 216 9.33 -1.00 15.17
C TRP A 216 10.27 -2.09 14.65
N LEU A 217 9.84 -2.90 13.68
CA LEU A 217 10.70 -3.90 13.02
C LEU A 217 11.91 -3.25 12.35
N THR A 218 11.69 -2.08 11.72
CA THR A 218 12.79 -1.29 11.16
C THR A 218 13.75 -0.85 12.24
N HIS A 219 13.25 -0.36 13.38
CA HIS A 219 14.09 0.07 14.48
C HIS A 219 14.92 -1.10 15.05
N GLN A 220 14.30 -2.26 15.29
CA GLN A 220 14.98 -3.49 15.74
C GLN A 220 16.10 -3.92 14.79
N SER A 221 15.93 -3.71 13.48
CA SER A 221 16.95 -4.06 12.49
C SER A 221 18.26 -3.28 12.63
N TYR A 222 18.30 -2.19 13.40
CA TYR A 222 19.48 -1.40 13.76
C TYR A 222 19.78 -1.57 15.27
N PRO A 223 20.40 -2.70 15.67
CA PRO A 223 20.41 -3.15 17.06
C PRO A 223 21.10 -2.18 18.03
N THR A 224 22.15 -1.48 17.61
CA THR A 224 22.85 -0.50 18.46
C THR A 224 22.02 0.76 18.70
N ALA A 225 21.29 1.24 17.69
CA ALA A 225 20.38 2.37 17.85
C ALA A 225 19.18 1.95 18.71
N TYR A 226 18.61 0.78 18.44
CA TYR A 226 17.49 0.23 19.20
C TYR A 226 17.79 0.05 20.69
N ALA A 227 18.94 -0.54 21.00
CA ALA A 227 19.36 -0.76 22.39
C ALA A 227 19.59 0.55 23.14
N GLU A 228 20.18 1.56 22.49
CA GLU A 228 20.40 2.87 23.12
C GLU A 228 19.09 3.64 23.29
N ASP A 229 18.26 3.71 22.25
CA ASP A 229 17.01 4.47 22.24
C ASP A 229 15.98 3.90 23.25
N LEU A 230 15.97 2.58 23.46
CA LEU A 230 14.99 1.90 24.32
C LEU A 230 15.56 1.40 25.65
N LYS A 231 16.78 1.80 26.00
CA LYS A 231 17.48 1.36 27.22
C LYS A 231 16.65 1.51 28.50
N GLU A 232 15.87 2.59 28.61
CA GLU A 232 15.05 2.88 29.78
C GLU A 232 13.72 2.10 29.82
N MET A 233 13.30 1.51 28.69
CA MET A 233 12.01 0.80 28.55
C MET A 233 12.15 -0.63 28.02
N GLU A 234 13.35 -1.22 28.11
CA GLU A 234 13.65 -2.55 27.56
C GLU A 234 12.70 -3.64 28.11
N GLY A 235 12.45 -3.63 29.43
CA GLY A 235 11.53 -4.58 30.08
C GLY A 235 10.08 -4.41 29.64
N ASP A 236 9.67 -3.19 29.31
CA ASP A 236 8.32 -2.86 28.87
C ASP A 236 8.05 -3.29 27.42
N MET A 237 9.08 -3.28 26.58
CA MET A 237 8.99 -3.76 25.20
C MET A 237 8.63 -5.24 25.12
N GLY A 238 8.89 -6.04 26.17
CA GLY A 238 8.43 -7.42 26.27
C GLY A 238 6.90 -7.60 26.32
N LYS A 239 6.14 -6.54 26.62
CA LYS A 239 4.67 -6.55 26.60
C LYS A 239 4.09 -6.23 25.21
N VAL A 240 4.91 -5.76 24.28
CA VAL A 240 4.47 -5.41 22.92
C VAL A 240 4.31 -6.68 22.09
N VAL A 241 3.15 -6.83 21.44
CA VAL A 241 2.84 -8.00 20.60
C VAL A 241 3.68 -8.00 19.33
N THR A 242 4.37 -9.11 19.06
CA THR A 242 5.16 -9.28 17.84
C THR A 242 4.30 -9.65 16.63
N VAL A 243 4.86 -9.51 15.43
CA VAL A 243 4.17 -9.76 14.14
C VAL A 243 3.65 -11.20 13.96
N TRP A 244 4.12 -12.16 14.76
CA TRP A 244 3.78 -13.58 14.65
C TRP A 244 2.87 -14.07 15.78
N GLU A 245 2.49 -13.21 16.70
CA GLU A 245 1.63 -13.57 17.82
C GLU A 245 0.16 -13.33 17.50
N SER A 246 -0.70 -14.21 18.02
CA SER A 246 -2.15 -14.02 17.95
C SER A 246 -2.59 -12.92 18.93
N VAL A 247 -3.49 -12.06 18.46
CA VAL A 247 -3.98 -10.92 19.25
C VAL A 247 -5.38 -11.21 19.75
N LYS A 248 -5.62 -11.05 21.05
CA LYS A 248 -6.98 -11.13 21.58
C LYS A 248 -7.70 -9.80 21.38
N GLU A 249 -8.99 -9.86 21.07
CA GLU A 249 -9.82 -8.66 20.88
C GLU A 249 -9.79 -7.72 22.12
N LYS A 250 -9.66 -8.29 23.33
CA LYS A 250 -9.53 -7.51 24.57
C LYS A 250 -8.25 -6.66 24.60
N GLU A 251 -7.11 -7.23 24.23
CA GLU A 251 -5.80 -6.56 24.22
C GLU A 251 -5.81 -5.40 23.20
N MET A 252 -6.44 -5.64 22.04
CA MET A 252 -6.66 -4.61 21.02
C MET A 252 -7.52 -3.45 21.54
N LYS A 253 -8.62 -3.75 22.23
CA LYS A 253 -9.51 -2.73 22.82
C LYS A 253 -8.81 -1.90 23.89
N GLU A 254 -8.04 -2.55 24.76
CA GLU A 254 -7.27 -1.85 25.81
C GLU A 254 -6.23 -0.90 25.18
N THR A 255 -5.49 -1.36 24.17
CA THR A 255 -4.53 -0.51 23.45
C THR A 255 -5.22 0.69 22.79
N LYS A 256 -6.39 0.49 22.17
CA LYS A 256 -7.19 1.57 21.57
C LYS A 256 -7.61 2.62 22.59
N ILE A 257 -8.09 2.18 23.76
CA ILE A 257 -8.54 3.07 24.84
C ILE A 257 -7.37 3.91 25.36
N LEU A 258 -6.19 3.30 25.54
CA LEU A 258 -5.00 4.01 25.99
C LEU A 258 -4.55 5.06 24.96
N TRP A 259 -4.53 4.71 23.69
CA TRP A 259 -4.21 5.66 22.62
C TRP A 259 -5.21 6.82 22.56
N GLU A 260 -6.51 6.53 22.62
CA GLU A 260 -7.56 7.56 22.63
C GLU A 260 -7.42 8.48 23.86
N ARG A 261 -7.05 7.93 25.02
CA ARG A 261 -6.82 8.70 26.24
C ARG A 261 -5.62 9.64 26.13
N ALA A 262 -4.52 9.17 25.54
CA ALA A 262 -3.27 9.94 25.42
C ALA A 262 -3.32 11.01 24.32
N PHE A 263 -3.95 10.70 23.18
CA PHE A 263 -3.84 11.55 22.00
C PHE A 263 -5.16 12.17 21.53
N ASP A 264 -6.28 11.77 22.13
CA ASP A 264 -7.62 12.16 21.69
C ASP A 264 -7.91 11.80 20.22
N GLN A 265 -7.23 10.78 19.69
CA GLN A 265 -7.26 10.36 18.28
C GLN A 265 -7.65 8.90 18.10
N SER A 266 -8.18 8.55 16.92
CA SER A 266 -8.42 7.15 16.59
C SER A 266 -7.11 6.36 16.51
N TYR A 267 -7.05 5.21 17.16
CA TYR A 267 -5.86 4.36 17.08
C TYR A 267 -5.67 3.76 15.70
N GLU A 268 -6.74 3.24 15.09
CA GLU A 268 -6.68 2.77 13.70
C GLU A 268 -6.72 3.96 12.74
N LYS A 269 -6.08 3.79 11.58
CA LYS A 269 -6.14 4.71 10.43
C LYS A 269 -5.98 3.94 9.12
N ALA A 270 -6.20 4.63 8.01
CA ALA A 270 -5.90 4.06 6.69
C ALA A 270 -4.42 3.65 6.59
N GLY A 271 -4.16 2.42 6.15
CA GLY A 271 -2.83 1.79 6.12
C GLY A 271 -2.20 1.53 7.49
N GLY A 272 -2.98 1.63 8.58
CA GLY A 272 -2.57 1.41 9.97
C GLY A 272 -3.59 0.55 10.71
N GLU A 273 -4.03 -0.55 10.09
CA GLU A 273 -4.97 -1.50 10.69
C GLU A 273 -4.28 -2.39 11.73
N VAL A 274 -5.05 -2.87 12.70
CA VAL A 274 -4.62 -3.84 13.71
C VAL A 274 -5.19 -5.21 13.32
N VAL A 275 -4.32 -6.13 12.93
CA VAL A 275 -4.71 -7.46 12.44
C VAL A 275 -4.84 -8.43 13.62
N LEU A 276 -6.03 -8.99 13.83
CA LEU A 276 -6.33 -9.88 14.96
C LEU A 276 -5.79 -11.31 14.80
N ASP A 277 -5.59 -11.76 13.56
CA ASP A 277 -5.19 -13.14 13.25
C ASP A 277 -4.36 -13.14 11.97
N LEU A 278 -3.03 -13.05 12.12
CA LEU A 278 -2.09 -13.04 10.99
C LEU A 278 -1.96 -14.41 10.32
N ASP A 279 -2.37 -15.49 11.00
CA ASP A 279 -2.30 -16.88 10.49
C ASP A 279 -3.51 -17.30 9.66
N ARG A 280 -4.58 -16.49 9.63
CA ARG A 280 -5.62 -16.65 8.61
C ARG A 280 -5.07 -16.14 7.29
N VAL A 281 -4.50 -17.07 6.51
CA VAL A 281 -4.24 -16.98 5.07
C VAL A 281 -5.50 -16.61 4.25
N ASN A 282 -6.66 -16.48 4.89
CA ASN A 282 -7.72 -15.59 4.43
C ASN A 282 -7.31 -14.14 4.68
N LEU A 283 -6.30 -13.67 3.92
CA LEU A 283 -6.20 -12.28 3.51
C LEU A 283 -7.64 -11.80 3.35
N VAL A 284 -8.05 -10.78 4.11
CA VAL A 284 -9.17 -9.95 3.66
C VAL A 284 -8.77 -9.60 2.24
N LYS A 285 -9.37 -10.29 1.26
CA LYS A 285 -9.03 -10.15 -0.14
C LYS A 285 -9.04 -8.65 -0.33
N ALA A 286 -7.87 -8.06 -0.64
CA ALA A 286 -7.83 -6.66 -1.00
C ALA A 286 -8.98 -6.50 -2.00
N PRO A 287 -10.00 -5.66 -1.72
CA PRO A 287 -11.25 -5.68 -2.48
C PRO A 287 -11.01 -5.39 -3.97
N VAL A 288 -9.81 -4.90 -4.28
CA VAL A 288 -9.25 -4.76 -5.61
C VAL A 288 -8.00 -5.65 -5.69
N TYR A 289 -7.93 -6.53 -6.69
CA TYR A 289 -6.71 -7.21 -7.08
C TYR A 289 -5.63 -6.16 -7.34
N TRP A 290 -4.56 -6.16 -6.55
CA TRP A 290 -3.49 -5.16 -6.61
C TRP A 290 -2.22 -5.84 -7.10
N GLU A 291 -2.14 -6.13 -8.40
CA GLU A 291 -0.86 -6.50 -9.01
C GLU A 291 0.04 -5.27 -9.01
N ILE A 292 1.11 -5.35 -8.22
CA ILE A 292 2.12 -4.30 -8.12
C ILE A 292 3.12 -4.55 -9.24
N SER A 293 3.34 -3.54 -10.06
CA SER A 293 4.49 -3.48 -10.96
C SER A 293 5.17 -2.15 -10.73
N ASP A 294 6.48 -2.18 -10.48
CA ASP A 294 7.29 -0.95 -10.30
C ASP A 294 7.37 -0.14 -11.60
N THR A 295 7.07 -0.77 -12.75
CA THR A 295 7.09 -0.13 -14.05
C THR A 295 5.72 -0.22 -14.71
N ASP A 296 5.12 0.94 -15.01
CA ASP A 296 3.90 0.97 -15.79
C ASP A 296 4.17 0.62 -17.26
N VAL A 297 3.98 -0.66 -17.60
CA VAL A 297 4.11 -1.20 -18.96
C VAL A 297 3.12 -0.59 -19.97
N ASN A 298 2.11 0.13 -19.48
CA ASN A 298 1.09 0.77 -20.29
C ASN A 298 1.39 2.23 -20.64
N THR A 299 2.50 2.79 -20.14
CA THR A 299 2.99 4.15 -20.49
C THR A 299 3.18 4.37 -21.99
N LYS A 300 3.38 3.30 -22.76
CA LYS A 300 3.45 3.34 -24.23
C LYS A 300 2.14 3.81 -24.89
N TYR A 301 1.00 3.65 -24.23
CA TYR A 301 -0.32 4.04 -24.74
C TYR A 301 -0.68 5.45 -24.25
N LYS A 302 -0.54 6.44 -25.13
CA LYS A 302 -0.80 7.86 -24.80
C LYS A 302 -2.27 8.13 -24.50
N SER A 303 -3.17 7.27 -25.00
CA SER A 303 -4.60 7.40 -24.79
C SER A 303 -5.06 6.92 -23.40
N MET A 304 -4.23 6.19 -22.67
CA MET A 304 -4.56 5.72 -21.31
C MET A 304 -3.97 6.65 -20.25
N LEU A 305 -4.72 6.88 -19.18
CA LEU A 305 -4.18 7.51 -17.97
C LEU A 305 -3.98 6.47 -16.88
N PRO A 306 -2.85 6.54 -16.15
CA PRO A 306 -2.63 5.76 -14.95
C PRO A 306 -3.76 6.00 -13.94
N ARG A 307 -4.19 4.92 -13.31
CA ARG A 307 -5.23 4.91 -12.30
C ARG A 307 -4.57 4.89 -10.93
N PHE A 308 -5.02 5.75 -10.03
CA PHE A 308 -4.49 5.83 -8.67
C PHE A 308 -5.60 5.66 -7.65
N LEU A 309 -5.38 4.77 -6.69
CA LEU A 309 -6.30 4.46 -5.63
C LEU A 309 -5.65 4.76 -4.27
N LEU A 310 -6.47 5.13 -3.30
CA LEU A 310 -6.07 5.33 -1.91
C LEU A 310 -7.11 4.70 -0.99
N GLU A 311 -6.65 4.21 0.15
CA GLU A 311 -7.51 3.75 1.25
C GLU A 311 -7.99 4.97 2.04
N VAL A 312 -9.25 4.96 2.47
CA VAL A 312 -9.87 6.01 3.28
C VAL A 312 -10.54 5.38 4.49
N CYS A 313 -10.16 5.83 5.68
CA CYS A 313 -10.86 5.51 6.92
C CYS A 313 -11.47 6.79 7.51
N VAL A 314 -12.77 6.75 7.81
CA VAL A 314 -13.51 7.84 8.45
C VAL A 314 -13.97 7.39 9.83
N PHE A 315 -13.56 8.11 10.86
CA PHE A 315 -13.97 7.91 12.24
C PHE A 315 -14.84 9.07 12.71
N VAL A 316 -15.80 8.74 13.57
CA VAL A 316 -16.74 9.69 14.15
C VAL A 316 -16.67 9.58 15.66
N ARG A 317 -16.70 10.72 16.33
CA ARG A 317 -16.86 10.81 17.78
C ARG A 317 -17.99 11.77 18.10
N VAL A 318 -18.91 11.29 18.93
CA VAL A 318 -20.10 12.03 19.35
C VAL A 318 -19.91 12.47 20.80
N ASN A 319 -20.03 13.77 21.08
CA ASN A 319 -19.87 14.31 22.42
C ASN A 319 -21.11 14.00 23.28
N SER A 320 -20.92 13.59 24.54
CA SER A 320 -22.01 13.33 25.48
C SER A 320 -22.93 14.53 25.77
N ARG A 321 -22.51 15.77 25.45
CA ARG A 321 -23.36 16.97 25.55
C ARG A 321 -24.57 16.97 24.61
N MET A 322 -24.58 16.13 23.55
CA MET A 322 -25.73 15.89 22.65
C MET A 322 -26.96 15.25 23.32
N LYS A 323 -26.90 14.88 24.61
CA LYS A 323 -27.96 14.10 25.27
C LYS A 323 -29.30 14.83 25.43
N ALA A 324 -29.44 16.10 25.06
CA ALA A 324 -30.63 16.89 25.38
C ALA A 324 -31.66 17.11 24.25
N THR A 325 -31.38 16.81 22.96
CA THR A 325 -32.36 17.11 21.90
C THR A 325 -32.21 16.23 20.65
N GLN A 326 -33.26 15.47 20.30
CA GLN A 326 -33.57 14.94 18.94
C GLN A 326 -32.61 13.91 18.28
N GLN A 327 -32.11 12.91 19.03
CA GLN A 327 -31.19 11.88 18.51
C GLN A 327 -31.74 10.91 17.43
N THR A 328 -33.05 10.76 17.27
CA THR A 328 -33.59 9.68 16.42
C THR A 328 -33.70 10.05 14.94
N SER A 329 -33.58 11.34 14.60
CA SER A 329 -33.76 11.84 13.24
C SER A 329 -32.46 12.24 12.55
N GLU A 330 -31.34 12.35 13.26
CA GLU A 330 -30.06 12.79 12.68
C GLU A 330 -29.24 11.64 12.10
N PHE A 331 -28.68 11.87 10.92
CA PHE A 331 -27.80 10.92 10.24
C PHE A 331 -26.69 11.65 9.48
N LEU A 332 -25.55 10.98 9.37
CA LEU A 332 -24.45 11.39 8.53
C LEU A 332 -24.62 10.77 7.14
N ARG A 333 -24.47 11.59 6.11
CA ARG A 333 -24.40 11.17 4.71
C ARG A 333 -23.02 11.45 4.15
N LEU A 334 -22.32 10.39 3.77
CA LEU A 334 -21.07 10.45 3.03
C LEU A 334 -21.33 10.49 1.52
N GLY A 335 -20.63 11.38 0.83
CA GLY A 335 -20.56 11.45 -0.62
C GLY A 335 -19.15 11.77 -1.12
N MET A 336 -18.95 11.68 -2.44
CA MET A 336 -17.68 12.00 -3.10
C MET A 336 -17.74 13.39 -3.73
N LEU A 337 -16.64 14.15 -3.69
CA LEU A 337 -16.58 15.47 -4.32
C LEU A 337 -16.66 15.40 -5.86
N ARG A 338 -16.08 14.35 -6.45
CA ARG A 338 -16.25 14.02 -7.88
C ARG A 338 -16.60 12.55 -8.04
N CYS A 339 -17.69 12.27 -8.75
CA CYS A 339 -18.11 10.92 -9.08
C CYS A 339 -18.99 10.92 -10.35
N HIS A 340 -18.98 9.82 -11.11
CA HIS A 340 -19.83 9.67 -12.30
C HIS A 340 -21.31 9.45 -11.92
N ARG A 341 -21.59 8.94 -10.71
CA ARG A 341 -22.93 8.77 -10.14
C ARG A 341 -22.89 9.18 -8.68
N GLU A 342 -24.00 9.71 -8.16
CA GLU A 342 -24.10 10.10 -6.76
C GLU A 342 -23.88 8.88 -5.83
N LEU A 343 -22.70 8.78 -5.23
CA LEU A 343 -22.48 7.88 -4.10
C LEU A 343 -23.03 8.54 -2.84
N LYS A 344 -24.01 7.90 -2.19
CA LYS A 344 -24.61 8.36 -0.94
C LYS A 344 -24.65 7.19 0.04
N LEU A 345 -23.80 7.24 1.06
CA LEU A 345 -23.79 6.26 2.15
C LEU A 345 -24.26 6.94 3.42
N GLU A 346 -25.22 6.33 4.12
CA GLU A 346 -25.85 6.95 5.30
C GLU A 346 -25.61 6.11 6.55
N LYS A 347 -25.33 6.76 7.69
CA LYS A 347 -25.28 6.15 9.02
C LYS A 347 -25.99 7.05 10.03
N SER A 348 -26.86 6.46 10.85
CA SER A 348 -27.53 7.19 11.93
C SER A 348 -26.52 7.64 12.97
N VAL A 349 -26.67 8.85 13.52
CA VAL A 349 -25.81 9.34 14.60
C VAL A 349 -26.00 8.48 15.87
N SER A 350 -27.21 7.97 16.08
CA SER A 350 -27.54 7.05 17.18
C SER A 350 -26.76 5.73 17.16
N ASN A 351 -26.11 5.38 16.05
CA ASN A 351 -25.31 4.16 15.95
C ASN A 351 -23.94 4.30 16.62
N PHE A 352 -23.54 5.53 16.98
CA PHE A 352 -22.23 5.80 17.55
C PHE A 352 -22.28 5.90 19.08
N GLN A 353 -21.25 5.38 19.74
CA GLN A 353 -21.05 5.54 21.18
C GLN A 353 -20.55 6.94 21.52
N TYR A 354 -20.90 7.42 22.70
CA TYR A 354 -20.45 8.72 23.19
C TYR A 354 -19.00 8.69 23.61
N ASP A 355 -18.32 9.81 23.37
CA ASP A 355 -16.99 10.14 23.86
C ASP A 355 -15.86 9.17 23.47
N SER A 356 -16.09 8.26 22.51
CA SER A 356 -15.09 7.36 21.91
C SER A 356 -15.09 7.45 20.38
N TRP A 357 -13.92 7.20 19.77
CA TRP A 357 -13.77 7.21 18.31
C TRP A 357 -14.24 5.88 17.70
N GLN A 358 -15.12 5.97 16.71
CA GLN A 358 -15.66 4.78 16.04
C GLN A 358 -15.54 4.85 14.52
N LYS A 359 -15.06 3.75 13.92
CA LYS A 359 -14.88 3.63 12.47
C LYS A 359 -16.26 3.64 11.79
N ALA A 360 -16.59 4.73 11.12
CA ALA A 360 -17.84 4.90 10.40
C ALA A 360 -17.74 4.35 8.97
N TRP A 361 -16.65 4.59 8.25
CA TRP A 361 -16.46 4.04 6.90
C TRP A 361 -15.00 3.63 6.68
N HIS A 362 -14.80 2.55 5.93
CA HIS A 362 -13.54 2.13 5.35
C HIS A 362 -13.80 1.88 3.87
N LEU A 363 -13.14 2.66 3.01
CA LEU A 363 -13.36 2.69 1.55
C LEU A 363 -12.03 2.70 0.80
N TYR A 364 -12.07 2.27 -0.46
CA TYR A 364 -11.00 2.47 -1.43
C TYR A 364 -11.49 3.43 -2.50
N CYS A 365 -10.79 4.53 -2.69
CA CYS A 365 -11.24 5.66 -3.49
C CYS A 365 -10.26 5.97 -4.62
N GLU A 366 -10.80 6.30 -5.79
CA GLU A 366 -10.01 6.89 -6.88
C GLU A 366 -9.47 8.24 -6.41
N PHE A 367 -8.18 8.49 -6.62
CA PHE A 367 -7.60 9.81 -6.37
C PHE A 367 -8.30 10.91 -7.20
N GLY A 368 -8.84 10.54 -8.36
CA GLY A 368 -9.67 11.40 -9.21
C GLY A 368 -10.96 11.91 -8.55
N SER A 369 -11.44 11.28 -7.47
CA SER A 369 -12.61 11.74 -6.71
C SER A 369 -12.40 13.05 -5.95
N LYS A 370 -11.13 13.50 -5.81
CA LYS A 370 -10.67 14.75 -5.16
C LYS A 370 -10.96 14.89 -3.66
N GLY A 371 -11.83 14.08 -3.09
CA GLY A 371 -12.15 14.11 -1.66
C GLY A 371 -13.50 13.52 -1.35
N ILE A 372 -13.83 13.51 -0.06
CA ILE A 372 -15.13 13.15 0.48
C ILE A 372 -15.85 14.36 1.06
N LYS A 373 -17.18 14.29 1.03
CA LYS A 373 -18.10 15.24 1.65
C LYS A 373 -18.94 14.49 2.67
N LEU A 374 -19.00 15.01 3.89
CA LEU A 374 -19.86 14.51 4.96
C LEU A 374 -20.91 15.57 5.27
N GLU A 375 -22.17 15.16 5.17
CA GLU A 375 -23.34 15.99 5.45
C GLU A 375 -24.02 15.48 6.72
N LEU A 376 -24.14 16.34 7.74
CA LEU A 376 -25.06 16.09 8.84
C LEU A 376 -26.46 16.49 8.40
N ARG A 377 -27.40 15.55 8.48
CA ARG A 377 -28.77 15.74 8.00
C ARG A 377 -29.77 15.32 9.05
N HIS A 378 -30.92 15.98 9.04
CA HIS A 378 -32.05 15.66 9.89
C HIS A 378 -33.19 15.09 9.03
N ARG A 379 -33.73 13.93 9.40
CA ARG A 379 -34.90 13.32 8.76
C ARG A 379 -36.16 14.11 9.11
N GLY A 380 -36.96 14.44 8.09
CA GLY A 380 -38.29 14.99 8.30
C GLY A 380 -39.18 14.01 9.08
N GLY A 381 -40.17 14.55 9.81
CA GLY A 381 -41.16 13.74 10.52
C GLY A 381 -42.06 12.92 9.59
N TYR A 382 -42.93 12.09 10.17
CA TYR A 382 -43.80 11.11 9.46
C TYR A 382 -44.57 11.66 8.24
N CYS A 383 -44.87 12.96 8.19
CA CYS A 383 -45.65 13.58 7.11
C CYS A 383 -44.81 14.23 5.99
N PHE A 384 -43.48 14.39 6.14
CA PHE A 384 -42.61 15.00 5.13
C PHE A 384 -41.53 14.03 4.68
N LYS A 385 -41.66 13.51 3.44
CA LYS A 385 -40.60 12.72 2.79
C LYS A 385 -39.46 13.65 2.37
N GLY A 386 -38.57 13.99 3.29
CA GLY A 386 -37.42 14.84 3.04
C GLY A 386 -36.38 14.76 4.15
N SER A 387 -35.17 15.23 3.88
CA SER A 387 -34.16 15.48 4.92
C SER A 387 -33.60 16.88 4.74
N SER A 388 -33.48 17.64 5.83
CA SER A 388 -32.82 18.94 5.82
C SER A 388 -31.31 18.74 6.02
N LEU A 389 -30.52 19.52 5.28
CA LEU A 389 -29.08 19.62 5.50
C LEU A 389 -28.87 20.54 6.70
N GLN A 390 -28.15 20.07 7.72
CA GLN A 390 -27.75 20.89 8.86
C GLN A 390 -26.38 21.51 8.59
N GLU A 391 -25.39 20.66 8.32
CA GLU A 391 -24.02 21.10 8.12
C GLU A 391 -23.28 20.19 7.13
N THR A 392 -22.18 20.69 6.57
CA THR A 392 -21.34 19.98 5.63
C THR A 392 -19.88 20.19 5.97
N VAL A 393 -19.10 19.11 5.95
CA VAL A 393 -17.65 19.14 6.00
C VAL A 393 -17.07 18.40 4.81
N THR A 394 -15.95 18.89 4.31
CA THR A 394 -15.23 18.29 3.18
C THR A 394 -13.80 17.97 3.56
N PHE A 395 -13.32 16.84 3.06
CA PHE A 395 -11.92 16.42 3.19
C PHE A 395 -11.35 16.26 1.78
N HIS A 396 -10.45 17.15 1.39
CA HIS A 396 -9.74 17.04 0.12
C HIS A 396 -8.53 16.12 0.26
N TRP A 397 -8.29 15.27 -0.75
CA TRP A 397 -7.10 14.41 -0.75
C TRP A 397 -5.80 15.20 -0.67
N ASN A 398 -5.73 16.33 -1.38
CA ASN A 398 -4.53 17.19 -1.37
C ASN A 398 -4.26 17.81 0.00
N ASP A 399 -5.28 18.11 0.79
CA ASP A 399 -5.10 18.69 2.12
C ASP A 399 -4.54 17.63 3.07
N LEU A 400 -5.09 16.41 3.02
CA LEU A 400 -4.62 15.27 3.78
C LEU A 400 -3.18 14.87 3.43
N LEU A 401 -2.81 14.89 2.14
CA LEU A 401 -1.45 14.55 1.68
C LEU A 401 -0.38 15.58 2.08
N ARG A 402 -0.78 16.82 2.39
CA ARG A 402 0.15 17.86 2.86
C ARG A 402 0.44 17.76 4.36
N ILE A 403 -0.39 17.03 5.10
CA ILE A 403 -0.25 16.89 6.55
C ILE A 403 0.60 15.65 6.84
N SER A 404 1.58 15.79 7.72
CA SER A 404 2.54 14.74 8.05
C SER A 404 1.89 13.47 8.63
N SER A 405 0.73 13.59 9.28
CA SER A 405 -0.01 12.47 9.89
C SER A 405 -0.89 11.70 8.90
N LEU A 406 -1.16 12.26 7.71
CA LEU A 406 -2.17 11.81 6.75
C LEU A 406 -3.59 11.67 7.34
N THR A 407 -3.84 12.37 8.44
CA THR A 407 -5.12 12.37 9.17
C THR A 407 -5.54 13.81 9.42
N LEU A 408 -6.81 14.12 9.17
CA LEU A 408 -7.39 15.44 9.37
C LEU A 408 -8.62 15.35 10.26
N GLU A 409 -8.66 16.24 11.25
CA GLU A 409 -9.82 16.46 12.09
C GLU A 409 -10.65 17.65 11.62
N ARG A 410 -11.97 17.47 11.65
CA ARG A 410 -12.95 18.53 11.47
C ARG A 410 -14.11 18.32 12.43
N GLY A 411 -14.54 19.40 13.08
CA GLY A 411 -15.81 19.44 13.79
C GLY A 411 -16.98 19.58 12.81
N VAL A 412 -18.11 18.98 13.15
CA VAL A 412 -19.41 19.17 12.52
C VAL A 412 -20.38 19.49 13.66
N ALA A 413 -20.99 20.67 13.63
CA ALA A 413 -21.71 21.23 14.76
C ALA A 413 -20.84 21.34 16.03
N GLN A 414 -21.43 21.72 17.17
CA GLN A 414 -20.68 21.84 18.43
C GLN A 414 -20.30 20.49 19.06
N GLU A 415 -20.81 19.39 18.53
CA GLU A 415 -20.91 18.14 19.28
C GLU A 415 -20.39 16.90 18.54
N LEU A 416 -20.15 16.98 17.23
CA LEU A 416 -19.68 15.85 16.44
C LEU A 416 -18.30 16.15 15.86
N ARG A 417 -17.35 15.23 16.04
CA ARG A 417 -15.99 15.33 15.51
C ARG A 417 -15.73 14.20 14.54
N ILE A 418 -15.03 14.51 13.45
CA ILE A 418 -14.76 13.59 12.36
C ILE A 418 -13.26 13.56 12.10
N HIS A 419 -12.70 12.36 12.08
CA HIS A 419 -11.35 12.07 11.59
C HIS A 419 -11.45 11.39 10.24
N ALA A 420 -10.75 11.93 9.25
CA ALA A 420 -10.51 11.24 8.00
C ALA A 420 -9.02 10.96 7.89
N SER A 421 -8.66 9.73 7.54
CA SER A 421 -7.29 9.31 7.28
C SER A 421 -7.18 8.64 5.92
N ILE A 422 -6.02 8.79 5.27
CA ILE A 422 -5.77 8.20 3.95
C ILE A 422 -4.40 7.52 3.89
N THR A 423 -4.26 6.56 2.97
CA THR A 423 -2.95 6.17 2.45
C THR A 423 -2.54 7.07 1.29
N PRO A 424 -1.25 7.18 0.97
CA PRO A 424 -0.81 7.80 -0.27
C PRO A 424 -1.42 7.12 -1.49
N PRO A 425 -1.79 7.87 -2.53
CA PRO A 425 -2.33 7.30 -3.75
C PRO A 425 -1.25 6.48 -4.45
N VAL A 426 -1.55 5.20 -4.68
CA VAL A 426 -0.67 4.28 -5.41
C VAL A 426 -1.33 3.82 -6.70
N GLN A 427 -0.49 3.51 -7.69
CA GLN A 427 -0.98 3.05 -8.97
C GLN A 427 -1.73 1.73 -8.80
N ALA A 428 -2.91 1.67 -9.40
CA ALA A 428 -3.80 0.51 -9.41
C ALA A 428 -3.95 -0.03 -10.84
N PRO A 429 -4.39 -1.28 -11.00
CA PRO A 429 -4.66 -1.83 -12.33
C PRO A 429 -5.65 -0.98 -13.11
N TYR A 430 -5.32 -0.79 -14.40
CA TYR A 430 -6.16 -0.06 -15.34
C TYR A 430 -7.55 -0.68 -15.41
N LEU A 431 -8.58 0.16 -15.26
CA LEU A 431 -9.97 -0.24 -15.40
C LEU A 431 -10.48 0.24 -16.76
N LEU A 432 -10.85 -0.71 -17.62
CA LEU A 432 -11.38 -0.44 -18.95
C LEU A 432 -12.85 -0.87 -19.02
N LYS A 433 -13.68 -0.03 -19.66
CA LYS A 433 -15.10 -0.30 -19.87
C LYS A 433 -15.44 -0.20 -21.35
N CYS A 434 -15.89 -1.29 -21.94
CA CYS A 434 -16.51 -1.28 -23.26
C CYS A 434 -17.94 -0.74 -23.17
N VAL A 435 -18.27 0.25 -23.99
CA VAL A 435 -19.63 0.81 -24.12
C VAL A 435 -20.30 0.34 -25.43
N PRO A 436 -21.63 0.50 -25.58
CA PRO A 436 -22.43 -0.17 -26.61
C PRO A 436 -21.92 -0.02 -28.04
N ASP A 437 -22.32 -0.98 -28.86
CA ASP A 437 -21.86 -1.18 -30.23
C ASP A 437 -22.26 -0.03 -31.17
N ARG A 438 -21.33 0.37 -32.04
CA ARG A 438 -21.53 1.27 -33.18
C ARG A 438 -21.20 0.50 -34.46
N VAL A 439 -21.89 0.79 -35.57
CA VAL A 439 -21.57 0.14 -36.85
C VAL A 439 -20.70 1.06 -37.69
N THR A 440 -19.55 0.57 -38.15
CA THR A 440 -18.64 1.31 -39.03
C THR A 440 -18.35 0.54 -40.32
N ASP A 441 -17.91 1.28 -41.32
CA ASP A 441 -17.36 0.76 -42.58
C ASP A 441 -15.89 0.32 -42.43
N ASP A 442 -15.32 -0.20 -43.52
CA ASP A 442 -13.93 -0.68 -43.61
C ASP A 442 -12.92 0.43 -43.26
N SER A 443 -13.19 1.68 -43.66
CA SER A 443 -12.35 2.82 -43.33
C SER A 443 -12.43 3.21 -41.84
N GLY A 444 -13.47 2.76 -41.13
CA GLY A 444 -13.72 3.05 -39.71
C GLY A 444 -14.64 4.24 -39.49
N VAL A 445 -15.37 4.68 -40.51
CA VAL A 445 -16.38 5.74 -40.37
C VAL A 445 -17.72 5.10 -40.00
N MET A 446 -18.46 5.73 -39.07
CA MET A 446 -19.79 5.22 -38.70
C MET A 446 -20.76 5.24 -39.88
N ILE A 447 -21.56 4.19 -40.01
CA ILE A 447 -22.60 4.10 -41.03
C ILE A 447 -23.75 5.03 -40.65
N SER A 448 -23.98 6.06 -41.45
CA SER A 448 -25.07 7.02 -41.20
C SER A 448 -25.40 7.89 -42.42
N ASP A 449 -26.65 8.34 -42.49
CA ASP A 449 -27.13 9.28 -43.53
C ASP A 449 -26.39 10.62 -43.50
N VAL A 450 -25.79 11.00 -42.37
CA VAL A 450 -24.96 12.20 -42.24
C VAL A 450 -23.65 12.01 -43.02
N ILE A 451 -22.99 10.87 -42.83
CA ILE A 451 -21.74 10.54 -43.54
C ILE A 451 -21.98 10.38 -45.04
N LEU A 452 -23.07 9.72 -45.47
CA LEU A 452 -23.41 9.65 -46.90
C LEU A 452 -23.55 11.05 -47.51
N ARG A 453 -24.27 11.96 -46.86
CA ARG A 453 -24.41 13.34 -47.33
C ARG A 453 -23.06 14.03 -47.46
N MET A 454 -22.19 13.90 -46.46
CA MET A 454 -20.84 14.47 -46.48
C MET A 454 -19.97 13.88 -47.61
N ASN A 455 -20.15 12.60 -47.92
CA ASN A 455 -19.38 11.88 -48.96
C ASN A 455 -20.09 11.85 -50.33
N ARG A 456 -21.00 12.79 -50.63
CA ARG A 456 -21.73 12.89 -51.91
C ARG A 456 -22.46 11.59 -52.29
N TYR A 457 -23.04 10.92 -51.28
CA TYR A 457 -23.82 9.68 -51.38
C TYR A 457 -23.06 8.48 -51.96
N ARG A 458 -21.73 8.47 -51.86
CA ARG A 458 -20.94 7.27 -52.17
C ARG A 458 -21.24 6.16 -51.15
N PRO A 459 -21.48 4.91 -51.58
CA PRO A 459 -21.75 3.80 -50.66
C PRO A 459 -20.62 3.59 -49.64
N GLN A 460 -20.97 3.12 -48.44
CA GLN A 460 -20.00 2.75 -47.40
C GLN A 460 -19.80 1.23 -47.38
N GLU A 461 -18.56 0.76 -47.56
CA GLU A 461 -18.22 -0.66 -47.69
C GLU A 461 -17.85 -1.32 -46.34
N GLY A 462 -18.25 -2.57 -46.16
CA GLY A 462 -17.98 -3.35 -44.96
C GLY A 462 -18.98 -3.11 -43.82
N ARG A 463 -19.04 -4.08 -42.90
CA ARG A 463 -19.81 -3.99 -41.66
C ARG A 463 -18.94 -4.44 -40.49
N TRP A 464 -18.60 -3.46 -39.65
CA TRP A 464 -17.81 -3.67 -38.45
C TRP A 464 -18.62 -3.31 -37.22
N LEU A 465 -18.62 -4.23 -36.25
CA LEU A 465 -19.04 -3.95 -34.89
C LEU A 465 -17.90 -3.20 -34.19
N SER A 466 -18.11 -1.92 -33.89
CA SER A 466 -17.13 -1.04 -33.27
C SER A 466 -17.53 -0.73 -31.83
N ARG A 467 -16.63 -1.03 -30.89
CA ARG A 467 -16.80 -0.80 -29.46
C ARG A 467 -15.87 0.30 -29.00
N THR A 468 -16.43 1.28 -28.31
CA THR A 468 -15.62 2.32 -27.65
C THR A 468 -15.16 1.78 -26.31
N VAL A 469 -13.87 1.90 -26.01
CA VAL A 469 -13.29 1.53 -24.73
C VAL A 469 -13.01 2.81 -23.95
N LEU A 470 -13.60 2.89 -22.76
CA LEU A 470 -13.39 3.98 -21.82
C LEU A 470 -12.40 3.56 -20.74
N ASP A 471 -11.57 4.50 -20.30
CA ASP A 471 -10.73 4.32 -19.12
C ASP A 471 -11.49 4.59 -17.80
N HIS A 472 -10.76 4.51 -16.68
CA HIS A 472 -11.29 4.75 -15.34
C HIS A 472 -11.85 6.18 -15.14
N ALA A 473 -11.42 7.15 -15.96
CA ALA A 473 -11.89 8.53 -15.95
C ALA A 473 -13.07 8.77 -16.93
N GLY A 474 -13.51 7.72 -17.64
CA GLY A 474 -14.58 7.80 -18.65
C GLY A 474 -14.13 8.37 -20.00
N ARG A 475 -12.83 8.43 -20.27
CA ARG A 475 -12.27 8.95 -21.52
C ARG A 475 -12.08 7.83 -22.52
N GLU A 476 -12.34 8.12 -23.79
CA GLU A 476 -12.16 7.17 -24.89
C GLU A 476 -10.68 6.91 -25.13
N CYS A 477 -10.24 5.67 -24.91
CA CYS A 477 -8.83 5.28 -25.03
C CYS A 477 -8.57 4.35 -26.21
N PHE A 478 -9.54 3.50 -26.57
CA PHE A 478 -9.44 2.63 -27.74
C PHE A 478 -10.79 2.49 -28.46
N VAL A 479 -10.71 2.10 -29.73
CA VAL A 479 -11.83 1.57 -30.49
C VAL A 479 -11.49 0.15 -30.93
N ILE A 480 -12.28 -0.83 -30.49
CA ILE A 480 -12.17 -2.23 -30.92
C ILE A 480 -13.16 -2.44 -32.05
N LYS A 481 -12.69 -2.76 -33.25
CA LYS A 481 -13.54 -3.07 -34.40
C LYS A 481 -13.49 -4.57 -34.69
N ILE A 482 -14.64 -5.19 -34.90
CA ILE A 482 -14.78 -6.61 -35.26
C ILE A 482 -15.54 -6.68 -36.58
N ARG A 483 -14.92 -7.24 -37.63
CA ARG A 483 -15.59 -7.42 -38.91
C ARG A 483 -16.67 -8.50 -38.78
N VAL A 484 -17.92 -8.13 -39.06
CA VAL A 484 -19.07 -9.03 -38.91
C VAL A 484 -19.83 -9.26 -40.21
N GLY A 485 -19.64 -8.38 -41.21
CA GLY A 485 -20.22 -8.56 -42.53
C GLY A 485 -19.43 -7.88 -43.65
N GLU A 486 -19.63 -8.36 -44.87
CA GLU A 486 -19.13 -7.77 -46.11
C GLU A 486 -20.30 -7.17 -46.90
N GLY A 487 -20.02 -6.27 -47.85
CA GLY A 487 -21.05 -5.59 -48.66
C GLY A 487 -21.11 -4.08 -48.41
N PHE A 488 -21.97 -3.37 -49.14
CA PHE A 488 -22.05 -1.90 -49.10
C PHE A 488 -23.34 -1.40 -48.47
N TRP A 489 -23.31 -0.17 -47.95
CA TRP A 489 -24.47 0.57 -47.48
C TRP A 489 -24.78 1.72 -48.44
N ARG A 490 -26.04 1.84 -48.86
CA ARG A 490 -26.56 3.01 -49.58
C ARG A 490 -27.99 3.31 -49.12
N ARG A 491 -28.46 4.53 -49.35
CA ARG A 491 -29.81 4.94 -48.96
C ARG A 491 -30.85 4.09 -49.71
N GLY A 492 -31.59 3.25 -48.99
CA GLY A 492 -32.69 2.43 -49.52
C GLY A 492 -32.35 1.02 -49.98
N ASP A 493 -31.10 0.57 -49.84
CA ASP A 493 -30.71 -0.81 -50.16
C ASP A 493 -29.50 -1.24 -49.33
N GLU A 494 -29.67 -2.32 -48.58
CA GLU A 494 -28.67 -2.87 -47.66
C GLU A 494 -28.63 -4.40 -47.85
N ALA A 495 -27.53 -4.90 -48.42
CA ALA A 495 -27.31 -6.34 -48.61
C ALA A 495 -25.96 -6.79 -48.01
N PRO A 496 -25.81 -6.78 -46.67
CA PRO A 496 -24.60 -7.26 -46.03
C PRO A 496 -24.63 -8.79 -45.92
N SER A 497 -23.56 -9.45 -46.36
CA SER A 497 -23.34 -10.88 -46.13
C SER A 497 -22.59 -11.08 -44.80
N ALA A 498 -23.03 -12.03 -43.99
CA ALA A 498 -22.34 -12.33 -42.73
C ALA A 498 -20.98 -12.97 -42.99
N VAL A 499 -19.95 -12.52 -42.25
CA VAL A 499 -18.61 -13.14 -42.26
C VAL A 499 -18.61 -14.30 -41.26
N LYS A 500 -18.02 -15.44 -41.65
CA LYS A 500 -17.84 -16.59 -40.77
C LYS A 500 -16.96 -16.24 -39.58
N TRP A 501 -17.10 -16.95 -38.47
CA TRP A 501 -16.37 -16.62 -37.23
C TRP A 501 -14.84 -16.69 -37.42
N GLU A 502 -14.37 -17.70 -38.13
CA GLU A 502 -12.96 -17.95 -38.47
C GLU A 502 -12.33 -16.84 -39.33
N ASP A 503 -13.14 -16.11 -40.10
CA ASP A 503 -12.70 -15.06 -41.01
C ASP A 503 -12.83 -13.65 -40.40
N ARG A 504 -13.24 -13.54 -39.13
CA ARG A 504 -13.41 -12.24 -38.46
C ARG A 504 -12.07 -11.61 -38.12
N ILE A 505 -11.89 -10.38 -38.60
CA ILE A 505 -10.75 -9.53 -38.27
C ILE A 505 -11.12 -8.68 -37.04
N ILE A 506 -10.23 -8.64 -36.04
CA ILE A 506 -10.34 -7.75 -34.88
C ILE A 506 -9.23 -6.71 -34.95
N GLU A 507 -9.61 -5.44 -35.00
CA GLU A 507 -8.69 -4.31 -34.94
C GLU A 507 -8.83 -3.59 -33.60
N ILE A 508 -7.71 -3.28 -32.96
CA ILE A 508 -7.66 -2.40 -31.79
C ILE A 508 -6.98 -1.11 -32.22
N ARG A 509 -7.72 0.00 -32.19
CA ARG A 509 -7.21 1.32 -32.60
C ARG A 509 -7.06 2.22 -31.36
N GLU A 510 -5.84 2.70 -31.12
CA GLU A 510 -5.53 3.62 -30.02
C GLU A 510 -6.11 5.01 -30.30
N GLY A 511 -6.87 5.57 -29.36
CA GLY A 511 -7.39 6.93 -29.39
C GLY A 511 -8.92 7.02 -29.27
N SER A 512 -9.41 8.25 -29.36
CA SER A 512 -10.83 8.62 -29.30
C SER A 512 -11.44 8.75 -30.69
N TRP A 513 -12.77 8.72 -30.77
CA TRP A 513 -13.47 9.01 -32.02
C TRP A 513 -13.22 10.46 -32.45
N SER A 514 -13.09 10.66 -33.76
CA SER A 514 -13.14 11.98 -34.39
C SER A 514 -14.59 12.27 -34.79
N TYR A 515 -15.33 12.92 -33.89
CA TYR A 515 -16.75 13.25 -34.09
C TYR A 515 -16.92 14.36 -35.15
N VAL A 516 -17.88 14.17 -36.05
CA VAL A 516 -18.23 15.13 -37.10
C VAL A 516 -19.63 15.72 -36.93
N ALA A 517 -20.51 15.04 -36.20
CA ALA A 517 -21.84 15.52 -35.82
C ALA A 517 -22.36 14.73 -34.61
N ASP A 518 -22.65 15.40 -33.50
CA ASP A 518 -23.14 14.80 -32.24
C ASP A 518 -22.43 13.49 -31.85
N SER A 519 -23.06 12.35 -32.13
CA SER A 519 -22.57 11.00 -31.80
C SER A 519 -21.94 10.24 -32.98
N ILE A 520 -21.89 10.86 -34.16
CA ILE A 520 -21.39 10.30 -35.42
C ILE A 520 -19.94 10.74 -35.63
N GLY A 521 -19.06 9.77 -35.87
CA GLY A 521 -17.63 10.04 -36.01
C GLY A 521 -16.86 9.00 -36.80
N LYS A 522 -15.54 9.20 -36.83
CA LYS A 522 -14.56 8.31 -37.46
C LYS A 522 -13.69 7.68 -36.38
N ALA A 523 -13.46 6.38 -36.47
CA ALA A 523 -12.54 5.67 -35.58
C ALA A 523 -11.11 6.20 -35.77
N PRO A 524 -10.25 6.10 -34.75
CA PRO A 524 -8.84 6.45 -34.87
C PRO A 524 -8.17 5.71 -36.04
N VAL A 525 -7.03 6.24 -36.50
CA VAL A 525 -6.21 5.54 -37.51
C VAL A 525 -5.62 4.28 -36.88
N GLN A 526 -5.65 3.16 -37.60
CA GLN A 526 -4.99 1.95 -37.17
C GLN A 526 -3.48 2.18 -37.21
N ARG A 527 -2.85 2.32 -36.04
CA ARG A 527 -1.40 2.22 -35.94
C ARG A 527 -1.05 0.73 -36.04
N LYS A 528 -0.22 0.35 -37.01
CA LYS A 528 0.34 -1.02 -37.09
C LYS A 528 1.19 -1.24 -35.84
N TRP A 529 0.66 -1.92 -34.84
CA TRP A 529 1.42 -2.41 -33.70
C TRP A 529 1.34 -3.93 -33.68
N LEU A 530 2.49 -4.54 -33.98
CA LEU A 530 2.85 -5.95 -33.87
C LEU A 530 1.95 -6.96 -34.60
N GLU A 531 2.52 -7.57 -35.63
CA GLU A 531 2.08 -8.86 -36.15
C GLU A 531 1.89 -9.82 -34.97
N ARG A 532 0.69 -10.39 -34.84
CA ARG A 532 0.49 -11.54 -33.96
C ARG A 532 1.43 -12.64 -34.44
N GLN A 533 2.52 -12.87 -33.72
CA GLN A 533 3.14 -14.19 -33.77
C GLN A 533 2.06 -15.17 -33.32
N HIS A 534 1.59 -15.98 -34.25
CA HIS A 534 0.75 -17.14 -33.94
C HIS A 534 1.56 -18.04 -33.01
N GLN A 535 1.34 -17.93 -31.71
CA GLN A 535 1.51 -19.07 -30.81
C GLN A 535 0.48 -20.12 -31.25
N LYS A 536 0.93 -21.02 -32.12
CA LYS A 536 0.30 -22.31 -32.28
C LYS A 536 0.45 -23.02 -30.94
N ASN A 537 -0.67 -23.27 -30.27
CA ASN A 537 -0.72 -24.25 -29.20
C ASN A 537 -0.18 -25.58 -29.74
N HIS A 538 0.88 -26.07 -29.13
CA HIS A 538 1.19 -27.49 -29.03
C HIS A 538 1.22 -27.87 -27.55
#